data_AF-A0A2V9V6W2-F1
#
_entry.id   AF-A0A2V9V6W2-F1
#
_cell.length_a   1.000
_cell.length_b   1.000
_cell.length_c   1.000
_cell.angle_alpha   90.00
_cell.angle_beta   90.00
_cell.angle_gamma   90.00
#
_symmetry.space_group_name_H-M   'P 1'
#
loop_
_entity.id
_entity.type
_entity.pdbx_description
1 polymer ?
#
loop_
_entity_poly.entity_id
_entity_poly.type
_entity_poly.pdbx_seq_one_letter_code
_entity_poly.pdbx_strand_id
1 'polypeptide(L)'
;MDAHEKQDPNVNKPKRSRWFWPMGLLATGMAGAAVVLRGCWHSKMSWPVRSQGCAYQVCTGCGIKRLFDEDAFRGYGPYSYDIERLIAYEQAKRLKNKAAEPSPEHRSAS
;
A
#
# COMPACT_ATOMS: atom_id res chain seq x y z
N MET A 1 -63.35 -54.24 -41.45
CA MET A 1 -62.76 -54.64 -42.74
C MET A 1 -62.63 -53.39 -43.58
N ASP A 2 -61.50 -52.84 -43.98
CA ASP A 2 -60.08 -53.03 -43.68
C ASP A 2 -59.39 -51.72 -44.10
N ALA A 3 -58.23 -51.45 -43.52
CA ALA A 3 -57.41 -50.28 -43.74
C ALA A 3 -56.81 -50.22 -45.15
N HIS A 4 -56.54 -49.00 -45.66
CA HIS A 4 -55.36 -48.65 -46.48
C HIS A 4 -55.33 -47.10 -46.61
N GLU A 5 -54.52 -46.37 -45.84
CA GLU A 5 -53.08 -46.10 -46.07
C GLU A 5 -52.82 -45.18 -47.28
N LYS A 6 -52.31 -43.96 -47.03
CA LYS A 6 -50.94 -43.56 -47.43
C LYS A 6 -50.51 -42.20 -46.88
N GLN A 7 -49.23 -42.19 -46.54
CA GLN A 7 -48.43 -41.20 -45.82
C GLN A 7 -48.05 -39.96 -46.63
N ASP A 8 -47.88 -38.88 -45.85
CA ASP A 8 -47.00 -37.69 -45.88
C ASP A 8 -46.07 -37.38 -47.07
N PRO A 9 -45.69 -36.10 -47.25
CA PRO A 9 -44.36 -35.79 -46.75
C PRO A 9 -44.21 -34.43 -46.03
N ASN A 10 -43.50 -34.52 -44.91
CA ASN A 10 -42.34 -33.69 -44.60
C ASN A 10 -42.52 -32.17 -44.57
N VAL A 11 -42.79 -31.65 -43.38
CA VAL A 11 -42.18 -30.38 -42.97
C VAL A 11 -41.47 -30.60 -41.65
N ASN A 12 -40.22 -31.08 -41.74
CA ASN A 12 -39.25 -30.96 -40.66
C ASN A 12 -39.02 -29.47 -40.34
N LYS A 13 -39.74 -28.95 -39.33
CA LYS A 13 -39.34 -27.70 -38.68
C LYS A 13 -38.39 -28.08 -37.54
N PRO A 14 -37.12 -27.63 -37.53
CA PRO A 14 -36.26 -27.84 -36.39
C PRO A 14 -36.85 -27.05 -35.21
N LYS A 15 -37.51 -27.76 -34.28
CA LYS A 15 -37.89 -27.21 -32.98
C LYS A 15 -36.59 -26.92 -32.25
N ARG A 16 -36.24 -25.63 -32.28
CA ARG A 16 -35.09 -25.04 -31.60
C ARG A 16 -34.96 -25.63 -30.20
N SER A 17 -33.80 -26.25 -29.99
CA SER A 17 -33.18 -26.61 -28.73
C SER A 17 -33.81 -25.89 -27.53
N ARG A 18 -34.69 -26.60 -26.84
CA ARG A 18 -35.27 -26.21 -25.57
C ARG A 18 -34.34 -26.62 -24.42
N TRP A 19 -33.04 -26.39 -24.59
CA TRP A 19 -32.02 -26.82 -23.62
C TRP A 19 -30.83 -25.86 -23.51
N PHE A 20 -31.07 -24.55 -23.55
CA PHE A 20 -30.03 -23.56 -23.22
C PHE A 20 -30.64 -22.28 -22.64
N TRP A 21 -31.13 -22.36 -21.41
CA TRP A 21 -31.37 -21.22 -20.50
C TRP A 21 -31.14 -21.70 -19.05
N PRO A 22 -30.50 -20.93 -18.15
CA PRO A 22 -29.20 -20.30 -18.27
C PRO A 22 -28.29 -20.71 -17.09
N MET A 23 -27.36 -21.64 -17.32
CA MET A 23 -26.13 -21.76 -16.50
C MET A 23 -25.18 -20.55 -16.69
N GLY A 24 -25.59 -19.54 -17.46
CA GLY A 24 -24.81 -18.33 -17.76
C GLY A 24 -24.96 -17.18 -16.75
N LEU A 25 -25.69 -17.37 -15.63
CA LEU A 25 -25.77 -16.37 -14.55
C LEU A 25 -24.80 -16.65 -13.38
N LEU A 26 -23.97 -17.69 -13.47
CA LEU A 26 -22.93 -17.99 -12.48
C LEU A 26 -21.52 -17.64 -12.99
N ALA A 27 -21.40 -16.58 -13.78
CA ALA A 27 -20.12 -15.98 -14.19
C ALA A 27 -19.99 -14.53 -13.70
N THR A 28 -20.68 -14.16 -12.62
CA THR A 28 -20.59 -12.81 -12.04
C THR A 28 -20.33 -12.90 -10.55
N GLY A 29 -19.09 -12.62 -10.18
CA GLY A 29 -18.72 -12.30 -8.81
C GLY A 29 -17.82 -13.34 -8.13
N MET A 30 -16.56 -13.42 -8.57
CA MET A 30 -15.50 -13.33 -7.56
C MET A 30 -15.63 -11.94 -6.92
N ALA A 31 -16.63 -11.76 -6.05
CA ALA A 31 -16.83 -10.54 -5.28
C ALA A 31 -15.70 -10.50 -4.26
N GLY A 32 -14.56 -9.97 -4.71
CA GLY A 32 -13.34 -9.90 -3.94
C GLY A 32 -13.60 -9.28 -2.58
N ALA A 33 -13.42 -10.07 -1.52
CA ALA A 33 -13.18 -9.53 -0.20
C ALA A 33 -11.79 -8.91 -0.22
N ALA A 34 -11.67 -7.71 -0.79
CA ALA A 34 -10.51 -6.86 -0.57
C ALA A 34 -10.54 -6.45 0.91
N VAL A 35 -9.79 -7.17 1.74
CA VAL A 35 -9.56 -6.79 3.13
C VAL A 35 -8.88 -5.44 3.11
N VAL A 36 -9.64 -4.39 3.44
CA VAL A 36 -9.10 -3.06 3.62
C VAL A 36 -8.19 -3.13 4.84
N LEU A 37 -6.88 -3.22 4.64
CA LEU A 37 -5.89 -2.91 5.68
C LEU A 37 -6.02 -1.41 5.98
N ARG A 38 -7.07 -1.04 6.72
CA ARG A 38 -7.45 0.34 7.04
C ARG A 38 -6.58 0.88 8.17
N GLY A 39 -5.28 0.57 8.17
CA GLY A 39 -4.34 0.79 9.28
C GLY A 39 -2.89 0.89 8.81
N CYS A 40 -2.53 2.11 8.41
CA CYS A 40 -1.21 2.70 8.13
C CYS A 40 -0.08 1.86 7.50
N TRP A 41 0.07 1.93 6.17
CA TRP A 41 1.38 1.88 5.49
C TRP A 41 1.81 3.32 5.19
N HIS A 42 2.54 3.91 6.13
CA HIS A 42 2.86 5.33 6.30
C HIS A 42 3.26 6.15 5.04
N SER A 43 2.29 6.53 4.19
CA SER A 43 2.45 7.49 3.09
C SER A 43 1.93 8.90 3.41
N LYS A 44 0.99 9.04 4.35
CA LYS A 44 0.36 10.33 4.68
C LYS A 44 0.95 10.95 5.93
N MET A 45 2.02 11.71 5.73
CA MET A 45 2.71 12.47 6.77
C MET A 45 2.18 13.91 6.86
N SER A 46 2.18 14.47 8.07
CA SER A 46 1.90 15.88 8.31
C SER A 46 3.02 16.77 7.73
N TRP A 47 2.76 18.07 7.69
CA TRP A 47 3.82 19.06 7.52
C TRP A 47 4.90 18.87 8.61
N PRO A 48 6.20 19.05 8.29
CA PRO A 48 7.25 18.95 9.29
C PRO A 48 7.09 20.03 10.36
N VAL A 49 7.24 19.63 11.60
CA VAL A 49 7.19 20.48 12.79
C VAL A 49 8.54 20.43 13.48
N ARG A 50 9.02 21.58 13.98
CA ARG A 50 10.27 21.69 14.74
C ARG A 50 10.01 21.59 16.23
N SER A 51 10.82 20.79 16.94
CA SER A 51 10.89 20.75 18.39
C SER A 51 12.30 20.39 18.86
N GLN A 52 12.78 21.05 19.92
CA GLN A 52 14.09 20.75 20.56
C GLN A 52 15.26 20.64 19.57
N GLY A 53 15.26 21.48 18.53
CA GLY A 53 16.32 21.50 17.51
C GLY A 53 16.28 20.36 16.49
N CYS A 54 15.20 19.59 16.43
CA CYS A 54 14.94 18.56 15.41
C CYS A 54 13.61 18.81 14.71
N ALA A 55 13.52 18.49 13.41
CA ALA A 55 12.26 18.47 12.68
C ALA A 55 11.71 17.04 12.64
N TYR A 56 10.39 16.90 12.73
CA TYR A 56 9.70 15.61 12.64
C TYR A 56 8.34 15.76 11.96
N GLN A 57 7.85 14.66 11.40
CA GLN A 57 6.52 14.53 10.84
C GLN A 57 5.73 13.48 11.60
N VAL A 58 4.40 13.63 11.59
CA VAL A 58 3.46 12.71 12.23
C VAL A 58 2.56 12.10 11.18
N CYS A 59 2.36 10.78 11.21
CA CYS A 59 1.37 10.17 10.35
C CYS A 59 -0.02 10.63 10.78
N THR A 60 -0.76 11.22 9.85
CA THR A 60 -2.14 11.66 10.08
C THR A 60 -3.14 10.52 10.23
N GLY A 61 -2.75 9.29 9.89
CA GLY A 61 -3.59 8.10 9.99
C GLY A 61 -3.48 7.37 11.34
N CYS A 62 -2.27 7.22 11.88
CA CYS A 62 -2.05 6.45 13.12
C CYS A 62 -1.34 7.24 14.23
N GLY A 63 -0.76 8.41 13.94
CA GLY A 63 -0.04 9.23 14.92
C GLY A 63 1.43 8.87 15.14
N ILE A 64 1.97 7.88 14.42
CA ILE A 64 3.41 7.56 14.52
C ILE A 64 4.25 8.73 14.04
N LYS A 65 5.39 8.99 14.70
CA LYS A 65 6.29 10.08 14.36
C LYS A 65 7.55 9.56 13.67
N ARG A 66 8.15 10.40 12.83
CA ARG A 66 9.43 10.16 12.16
C ARG A 66 10.22 11.45 12.07
N LEU A 67 11.54 11.38 12.21
CA LEU A 67 12.41 12.53 11.99
C LEU A 67 12.36 12.98 10.54
N PHE A 68 12.56 14.27 10.32
CA PHE A 68 12.54 14.92 9.03
C PHE A 68 13.78 15.78 8.84
N ASP A 69 14.45 15.62 7.70
CA ASP A 69 15.61 16.38 7.30
C ASP A 69 15.11 17.55 6.45
N GLU A 70 15.30 18.76 6.96
CA GLU A 70 14.84 19.98 6.30
C GLU A 70 15.73 20.38 5.12
N ASP A 71 17.01 20.01 5.17
CA ASP A 71 17.98 20.31 4.12
C ASP A 71 17.76 19.38 2.92
N ALA A 72 17.58 18.08 3.19
CA ALA A 72 17.30 17.08 2.17
C ALA A 72 15.80 16.91 1.86
N PHE A 73 14.94 17.66 2.55
CA PHE A 73 13.48 17.62 2.47
C PHE A 73 12.89 16.18 2.47
N ARG A 74 13.36 15.33 3.39
CA ARG A 74 12.94 13.92 3.47
C ARG A 74 12.87 13.38 4.89
N GLY A 75 11.92 12.48 5.13
CA GLY A 75 11.85 11.72 6.38
C GLY A 75 13.01 10.73 6.52
N TYR A 76 13.63 10.65 7.69
CA TYR A 76 14.73 9.73 7.97
C TYR A 76 14.61 9.08 9.35
N GLY A 77 15.46 8.09 9.60
CA GLY A 77 15.50 7.42 10.90
C GLY A 77 14.27 6.53 11.17
N PRO A 78 14.22 5.96 12.40
CA PRO A 78 13.16 5.05 12.80
C PRO A 78 11.83 5.78 13.03
N TYR A 79 10.75 5.00 13.06
CA TYR A 79 9.44 5.45 13.49
C TYR A 79 9.26 5.22 15.00
N SER A 80 8.61 6.15 15.68
CA SER A 80 8.27 6.03 17.11
C SER A 80 7.06 6.89 17.44
N TYR A 81 6.24 6.49 18.41
CA TYR A 81 5.20 7.35 18.97
C TYR A 81 5.76 8.37 19.97
N ASP A 82 6.87 8.01 20.61
CA ASP A 82 7.61 8.85 21.53
C ASP A 82 8.65 9.68 20.75
N ILE A 83 8.49 11.01 20.80
CA ILE A 83 9.38 11.97 20.13
C ILE A 83 10.72 12.11 20.85
N GLU A 84 10.74 11.99 22.18
CA GLU A 84 11.96 12.13 22.98
C GLU A 84 12.93 11.02 22.63
N ARG A 85 12.41 9.79 22.44
CA ARG A 85 13.19 8.66 21.94
C ARG A 85 13.84 8.92 20.57
N LEU A 86 13.15 9.60 19.67
CA LEU A 86 13.70 9.95 18.35
C LEU A 86 14.79 11.01 18.46
N ILE A 87 14.59 12.01 19.32
CA ILE A 87 15.56 13.07 19.57
C ILE A 87 16.83 12.50 20.22
N ALA A 88 16.68 11.64 21.23
CA ALA A 88 17.81 10.95 21.85
C ALA A 88 18.59 10.10 20.85
N TYR A 89 17.90 9.41 19.92
CA TYR A 89 18.54 8.65 18.84
C TYR A 89 19.38 9.57 17.92
N GLU A 90 18.84 10.72 17.52
CA GLU A 90 19.54 11.69 16.67
C GLU A 90 20.74 12.31 17.39
N GLN A 91 20.59 12.68 18.67
CA GLN A 91 21.69 13.21 19.48
C GLN A 91 22.82 12.18 19.62
N ALA A 92 22.49 10.93 19.92
CA ALA A 92 23.47 9.85 20.01
C ALA A 92 24.20 9.63 18.67
N LYS A 93 23.48 9.69 17.54
CA LYS A 93 24.06 9.59 16.20
C LYS A 93 25.03 10.75 15.92
N ARG A 94 24.65 11.98 16.26
CA ARG A 94 25.52 13.16 16.11
C ARG A 94 26.79 13.05 16.95
N LEU A 95 26.69 12.60 18.19
CA LEU A 95 27.85 12.40 19.06
C LEU A 95 28.81 11.35 18.49
N LYS A 96 28.29 10.23 17.97
CA LYS A 96 29.10 9.19 17.32
C LYS A 96 29.81 9.73 16.08
N ASN A 97 29.12 10.49 15.23
CA ASN A 97 29.71 11.07 14.03
C ASN A 97 30.81 12.09 14.40
N LYS A 98 30.60 12.93 15.43
CA LYS A 98 31.62 13.87 15.90
C LYS A 98 32.87 13.19 16.46
N ALA A 99 32.71 12.05 17.13
CA ALA A 99 33.84 11.27 17.64
C ALA A 99 34.59 10.51 16.53
N ALA A 100 33.93 10.24 15.41
CA ALA A 100 34.50 9.53 14.27
C ALA A 100 35.19 10.46 13.25
N GLU A 101 34.90 11.76 13.26
CA GLU A 101 35.68 12.75 12.52
C GLU A 101 37.07 12.87 13.17
N PRO A 102 38.15 12.42 12.53
CA PRO A 102 39.49 12.67 13.04
C PRO A 102 39.70 14.18 13.06
N SER A 103 40.07 14.71 14.22
CA SER A 103 40.57 16.08 14.37
C SER A 103 41.50 16.39 13.19
N PRO A 104 41.30 17.51 12.45
CA PRO A 104 42.24 17.89 11.42
C PRO A 104 43.57 18.15 12.11
N GLU A 105 44.47 17.17 12.06
CA GLU A 105 45.85 17.34 12.46
C GLU A 105 46.36 18.55 11.68
N HIS A 106 46.79 19.51 12.49
CA HIS A 106 47.48 20.73 12.15
C HIS A 106 48.52 20.44 11.06
N ARG A 107 48.18 20.66 9.79
CA ARG A 107 49.17 20.73 8.71
C ARG A 107 49.94 22.04 8.87
N SER A 108 50.80 22.09 9.87
CA SER A 108 52.02 22.90 9.80
C SER A 108 52.89 22.27 8.75
N ALA A 109 52.96 22.91 7.58
CA ALA A 109 54.09 22.74 6.69
C ALA A 109 54.89 24.05 6.71
N SER A 110 56.19 23.88 6.90
CA SER A 110 57.26 24.87 7.13
C SER A 110 57.52 25.82 5.96
#